data_AF-A0A7Z9N477-F1
#
_entry.id   AF-A0A7Z9N477-F1
#
_cell.length_a   1.000
_cell.length_b   1.000
_cell.length_c   1.000
_cell.angle_alpha   90.00
_cell.angle_beta   90.00
_cell.angle_gamma   90.00
#
_symmetry.space_group_name_H-M   'P 1'
#
loop_
_entity.id
_entity.type
_entity.pdbx_description
1 polymer ?
#
loop_
_entity_poly.entity_id
_entity_poly.type
_entity_poly.pdbx_seq_one_letter_code
_entity_poly.pdbx_strand_id
1 'polypeptide(L)'
;MKTFKNYYNSLIHHQKYVAKEFIFETTSLLFVKISPSKVNCYEMSNWGLKDQPMASLYQSHFKLHYWPYKQNRLVRNYLSTVGKFSLNWSHGYRLVTFANGSKSVFFKGMKITYTGRPKRPYPKKQVQESKTALNELRERKNAFQRLYYHRAMAGKRFEAAAVFEDDNKRWRTPKYVDVSQLPMDDVFKLQNVSHRKYIIDHYGIDAILATLDHHVIDSATIRGNPYDLIEVDIPFSNWRDPEVNQKGTYLRMVNPSTSEIHFEGVPNYDKWLARSREKDERDETILSPTVRAALAWRDNETRYAI
;
A
#
# COMPACT_ATOMS: atom_id res chain seq x y z
N MET A 1 -2.87 -24.89 32.87
CA MET A 1 -3.81 -24.01 32.13
C MET A 1 -5.21 -24.60 32.22
N LYS A 2 -6.23 -23.81 32.59
CA LYS A 2 -7.64 -24.27 32.54
C LYS A 2 -8.06 -24.40 31.07
N THR A 3 -8.63 -25.53 30.67
CA THR A 3 -9.17 -25.72 29.31
C THR A 3 -10.41 -24.85 29.11
N PHE A 4 -10.69 -24.48 27.86
CA PHE A 4 -11.87 -23.67 27.50
C PHE A 4 -13.17 -24.28 28.03
N LYS A 5 -13.34 -25.60 27.90
CA LYS A 5 -14.48 -26.35 28.43
C LYS A 5 -14.64 -26.15 29.94
N ASN A 6 -13.55 -26.19 30.70
CA ASN A 6 -13.57 -26.00 32.15
C ASN A 6 -13.90 -24.54 32.54
N TYR A 7 -13.42 -23.55 31.79
CA TYR A 7 -13.75 -22.15 32.03
C TYR A 7 -15.20 -21.81 31.66
N TYR A 8 -15.69 -22.29 30.52
CA TYR A 8 -17.07 -22.12 30.08
C TYR A 8 -18.06 -22.81 31.03
N ASN A 9 -17.80 -24.05 31.42
CA ASN A 9 -18.63 -24.77 32.40
C ASN A 9 -18.64 -24.07 33.75
N SER A 10 -17.50 -23.51 34.19
CA SER A 10 -17.43 -22.68 35.39
C SER A 10 -18.32 -21.44 35.26
N LEU A 11 -18.38 -20.77 34.11
CA LEU A 11 -19.22 -19.58 33.93
C LEU A 11 -20.72 -19.89 33.95
N ILE A 12 -21.12 -21.05 33.40
CA ILE A 12 -22.50 -21.55 33.47
C ILE A 12 -22.86 -21.89 34.91
N HIS A 13 -22.03 -22.68 35.61
CA HIS A 13 -22.30 -23.10 36.99
C HIS A 13 -22.46 -21.93 37.97
N HIS A 14 -21.75 -20.81 37.74
CA HIS A 14 -21.87 -19.61 38.58
C HIS A 14 -22.94 -18.62 38.10
N GLN A 15 -23.79 -19.00 37.13
CA GLN A 15 -24.82 -18.14 36.52
C GLN A 15 -24.29 -16.79 36.00
N LYS A 16 -23.01 -16.74 35.60
CA LYS A 16 -22.36 -15.53 35.04
C LYS A 16 -22.47 -15.47 33.52
N TYR A 17 -22.85 -16.57 32.88
CA TYR A 17 -23.05 -16.64 31.43
C TYR A 17 -24.40 -16.03 31.04
N VAL A 18 -24.38 -15.10 30.06
CA VAL A 18 -25.59 -14.38 29.60
C VAL A 18 -26.05 -14.90 28.25
N ALA A 19 -25.14 -15.00 27.29
CA ALA A 19 -25.47 -15.39 25.92
C ALA A 19 -24.20 -15.77 25.14
N LYS A 20 -24.39 -16.59 24.11
CA LYS A 20 -23.41 -16.85 23.06
C LYS A 20 -24.09 -16.52 21.73
N GLU A 21 -23.41 -15.72 20.93
CA GLU A 21 -23.90 -15.33 19.62
C GLU A 21 -22.96 -15.84 18.55
N PHE A 22 -23.50 -16.68 17.67
CA PHE A 22 -22.75 -17.23 16.57
C PHE A 22 -22.68 -16.19 15.46
N ILE A 23 -21.46 -15.78 15.12
CA ILE A 23 -21.21 -14.88 13.99
C ILE A 23 -21.00 -15.69 12.72
N PHE A 24 -20.29 -16.81 12.83
CA PHE A 24 -19.97 -17.73 11.74
C PHE A 24 -19.58 -19.08 12.33
N GLU A 25 -19.62 -20.16 11.55
CA GLU A 25 -19.41 -21.57 11.97
C GLU A 25 -18.40 -21.75 13.13
N THR A 26 -17.26 -21.07 13.01
CA THR A 26 -16.08 -21.19 13.87
C THR A 26 -15.85 -20.00 14.81
N THR A 27 -16.70 -18.97 14.72
CA THR A 27 -16.54 -17.70 15.44
C THR A 27 -17.82 -17.33 16.18
N SER A 28 -17.68 -17.02 17.47
CA SER A 28 -18.81 -16.55 18.27
C SER A 28 -18.38 -15.44 19.23
N LEU A 29 -19.34 -14.64 19.67
CA LEU A 29 -19.18 -13.74 20.80
C LEU A 29 -19.77 -14.37 22.04
N LEU A 30 -19.02 -14.28 23.13
CA LEU A 30 -19.44 -14.77 24.44
C LEU A 30 -19.70 -13.58 25.36
N PHE A 31 -20.92 -13.49 25.90
CA PHE A 31 -21.34 -12.43 26.80
C PHE A 31 -21.40 -12.94 28.24
N VAL A 32 -20.57 -12.36 29.10
CA VAL A 32 -20.40 -12.75 30.50
C VAL A 32 -20.78 -11.59 31.41
N LYS A 33 -21.79 -11.78 32.26
CA LYS A 33 -22.21 -10.84 33.29
C LYS A 33 -21.15 -10.78 34.38
N ILE A 34 -20.57 -9.61 34.56
CA ILE A 34 -19.58 -9.35 35.62
C ILE A 34 -20.26 -8.68 36.81
N SER A 35 -21.17 -7.74 36.55
CA SER A 35 -21.97 -7.05 37.55
C SER A 35 -23.33 -6.65 36.95
N PRO A 36 -24.28 -6.12 37.74
CA PRO A 36 -25.56 -5.62 37.21
C PRO A 36 -25.40 -4.57 36.09
N SER A 37 -24.31 -3.79 36.14
CA SER A 37 -24.06 -2.68 35.20
C SER A 37 -23.01 -3.01 34.13
N LYS A 38 -22.45 -4.23 34.11
CA LYS A 38 -21.33 -4.58 33.23
C LYS A 38 -21.42 -6.02 32.70
N VAL A 39 -21.40 -6.13 31.38
CA VAL A 39 -21.23 -7.38 30.64
C VAL A 39 -19.93 -7.32 29.86
N ASN A 40 -19.12 -8.37 29.90
CA ASN A 40 -17.95 -8.51 29.07
C ASN A 40 -18.27 -9.32 27.82
N CYS A 41 -17.80 -8.87 26.67
CA CYS A 41 -17.89 -9.56 25.40
C CYS A 41 -16.51 -10.11 25.04
N TYR A 42 -16.42 -11.43 24.87
CA TYR A 42 -15.20 -12.13 24.47
C TYR A 42 -15.33 -12.67 23.06
N GLU A 43 -14.24 -12.63 22.31
CA GLU A 43 -14.14 -13.28 21.00
C GLU A 43 -13.75 -14.74 21.21
N MET A 44 -14.55 -15.65 20.64
CA MET A 44 -14.25 -17.06 20.56
C MET A 44 -14.04 -17.45 19.10
N SER A 45 -12.95 -18.17 18.85
CA SER A 45 -12.63 -18.76 17.55
C SER A 45 -12.42 -20.28 17.68
N ASN A 46 -12.25 -20.99 16.57
CA ASN A 46 -11.83 -22.41 16.58
C ASN A 46 -10.57 -22.67 17.42
N TRP A 47 -9.69 -21.69 17.54
CA TRP A 47 -8.44 -21.78 18.31
C TRP A 47 -8.62 -21.51 19.81
N GLY A 48 -9.85 -21.29 20.25
CA GLY A 48 -10.21 -21.04 21.65
C GLY A 48 -10.72 -19.63 21.93
N LEU A 49 -11.02 -19.42 23.20
CA LEU A 49 -11.49 -18.14 23.75
C LEU A 49 -10.31 -17.23 24.07
N LYS A 50 -10.43 -15.94 23.75
CA LYS A 50 -9.43 -14.95 24.18
C LYS A 50 -9.50 -14.71 25.69
N ASP A 51 -8.33 -14.59 26.33
CA ASP A 51 -8.24 -14.40 27.78
C ASP A 51 -8.77 -13.05 28.26
N GLN A 52 -8.71 -12.03 27.40
CA GLN A 52 -9.21 -10.69 27.69
C GLN A 52 -10.51 -10.41 26.93
N PRO A 53 -11.45 -9.65 27.52
CA PRO A 53 -12.66 -9.25 26.81
C PRO A 53 -12.31 -8.27 25.70
N MET A 54 -12.91 -8.45 24.53
CA MET A 54 -12.84 -7.51 23.40
C MET A 54 -13.49 -6.18 23.76
N ALA A 55 -14.66 -6.26 24.41
CA ALA A 55 -15.42 -5.09 24.83
C ALA A 55 -16.07 -5.31 26.19
N SER A 56 -16.30 -4.23 26.93
CA SER A 56 -17.23 -4.22 28.06
C SER A 56 -18.45 -3.38 27.69
N LEU A 57 -19.63 -3.97 27.82
CA LEU A 57 -20.92 -3.34 27.62
C LEU A 57 -21.41 -2.79 28.96
N TYR A 58 -21.83 -1.53 28.94
CA TYR A 58 -22.51 -0.83 30.03
C TYR A 58 -23.88 -0.35 29.54
N GLN A 59 -24.75 0.10 30.44
CA GLN A 59 -26.10 0.55 30.08
C GLN A 59 -26.11 1.68 29.03
N SER A 60 -25.15 2.60 29.06
CA SER A 60 -25.13 3.77 28.16
C SER A 60 -24.14 3.67 26.99
N HIS A 61 -23.21 2.72 27.03
CA HIS A 61 -22.09 2.66 26.08
C HIS A 61 -21.40 1.30 26.14
N PHE A 62 -20.61 1.00 25.12
CA PHE A 62 -19.60 -0.04 25.20
C PHE A 62 -18.19 0.57 25.22
N LYS A 63 -17.26 -0.13 25.85
CA LYS A 63 -15.85 0.20 25.96
C LYS A 63 -15.05 -0.87 25.23
N LEU A 64 -14.34 -0.50 24.17
CA LEU A 64 -13.48 -1.42 23.42
C LEU A 64 -12.11 -1.53 24.11
N HIS A 65 -11.60 -2.75 24.31
CA HIS A 65 -10.31 -3.00 24.96
C HIS A 65 -9.21 -3.36 23.98
N TYR A 66 -9.54 -4.06 22.89
CA TYR A 66 -8.61 -4.34 21.82
C TYR A 66 -9.30 -4.30 20.46
N TRP A 67 -8.49 -4.17 19.41
CA TRP A 67 -8.95 -4.21 18.04
C TRP A 67 -9.21 -5.66 17.62
N PRO A 68 -10.42 -6.01 17.13
CA PRO A 68 -10.74 -7.39 16.72
C PRO A 68 -9.70 -7.94 15.75
N TYR A 69 -9.34 -9.21 15.88
CA TYR A 69 -8.22 -9.80 15.14
C TYR A 69 -8.39 -9.67 13.62
N LYS A 70 -7.30 -9.44 12.87
CA LYS A 70 -7.28 -9.03 11.45
C LYS A 70 -8.16 -9.91 10.53
N GLN A 71 -8.22 -11.22 10.79
CA GLN A 71 -9.00 -12.16 9.98
C GLN A 71 -10.51 -12.11 10.28
N ASN A 72 -10.93 -11.53 11.40
CA ASN A 72 -12.33 -11.51 11.79
C ASN A 72 -13.07 -10.28 11.25
N ARG A 73 -13.10 -10.16 9.91
CA ARG A 73 -13.96 -9.19 9.21
C ARG A 73 -15.41 -9.32 9.67
N LEU A 74 -15.84 -10.53 10.00
CA LEU A 74 -17.19 -10.85 10.45
C LEU A 74 -17.51 -10.21 11.82
N VAL A 75 -16.61 -10.32 12.81
CA VAL A 75 -16.77 -9.60 14.10
C VAL A 75 -16.83 -8.09 13.89
N ARG A 76 -15.98 -7.54 13.03
CA ARG A 76 -16.00 -6.09 12.73
C ARG A 76 -17.32 -5.66 12.08
N ASN A 77 -17.81 -6.42 11.11
CA ASN A 77 -19.09 -6.17 10.45
C ASN A 77 -20.25 -6.28 11.44
N TYR A 78 -20.29 -7.34 12.24
CA TYR A 78 -21.30 -7.55 13.26
C TYR A 78 -21.35 -6.39 14.26
N LEU A 79 -20.20 -5.99 14.82
CA LEU A 79 -20.11 -4.83 15.70
C LEU A 79 -20.58 -3.54 15.00
N SER A 80 -20.33 -3.43 13.71
CA SER A 80 -20.76 -2.26 12.93
C SER A 80 -22.27 -2.20 12.78
N THR A 81 -22.90 -3.35 12.52
CA THR A 81 -24.36 -3.49 12.45
C THR A 81 -25.02 -3.15 13.78
N VAL A 82 -24.48 -3.65 14.90
CA VAL A 82 -25.09 -3.45 16.22
C VAL A 82 -24.84 -2.04 16.77
N GLY A 83 -23.63 -1.50 16.60
CA GLY A 83 -23.22 -0.28 17.28
C GLY A 83 -23.32 1.01 16.46
N LYS A 84 -23.77 0.96 15.20
CA LYS A 84 -23.81 2.13 14.29
C LYS A 84 -22.46 2.86 14.15
N PHE A 85 -21.36 2.12 14.21
CA PHE A 85 -19.99 2.61 13.93
C PHE A 85 -19.31 1.64 12.97
N SER A 86 -18.12 1.93 12.46
CA SER A 86 -17.35 0.94 11.69
C SER A 86 -15.88 0.90 12.08
N LEU A 87 -15.28 -0.29 11.96
CA LEU A 87 -13.88 -0.58 12.28
C LEU A 87 -13.10 -0.88 10.99
N ASN A 88 -12.30 0.07 10.55
CA ASN A 88 -11.56 -0.01 9.30
C ASN A 88 -10.05 -0.02 9.55
N TRP A 89 -9.32 -0.78 8.74
CA TRP A 89 -7.86 -0.67 8.69
C TRP A 89 -7.49 0.07 7.42
N SER A 90 -6.71 1.14 7.54
CA SER A 90 -6.28 1.96 6.40
C SER A 90 -4.87 2.47 6.65
N HIS A 91 -3.94 2.14 5.74
CA HIS A 91 -2.57 2.65 5.72
C HIS A 91 -1.87 2.62 7.09
N GLY A 92 -1.88 1.45 7.75
CA GLY A 92 -1.28 1.27 9.08
C GLY A 92 -2.18 1.66 10.25
N TYR A 93 -3.21 2.47 10.03
CA TYR A 93 -4.11 2.94 11.08
C TYR A 93 -5.34 2.06 11.27
N ARG A 94 -5.67 1.83 12.54
CA ARG A 94 -6.93 1.22 13.00
C ARG A 94 -7.93 2.34 13.27
N LEU A 95 -8.89 2.53 12.38
CA LEU A 95 -9.82 3.66 12.40
C LEU A 95 -11.21 3.25 12.84
N VAL A 96 -11.78 4.04 13.74
CA VAL A 96 -13.19 3.97 14.12
C VAL A 96 -13.92 5.10 13.42
N THR A 97 -14.90 4.78 12.57
CA THR A 97 -15.83 5.75 11.98
C THR A 97 -17.12 5.74 12.77
N PHE A 98 -17.50 6.88 13.32
CA PHE A 98 -18.71 7.04 14.13
C PHE A 98 -19.94 7.32 13.25
N ALA A 99 -21.14 7.19 13.82
CA ALA A 99 -22.42 7.40 13.13
C ALA A 99 -22.56 8.80 12.50
N ASN A 100 -21.89 9.81 13.06
CA ASN A 100 -21.90 11.18 12.55
C ASN A 100 -20.83 11.43 11.47
N GLY A 101 -20.18 10.38 10.96
CA GLY A 101 -19.11 10.46 9.95
C GLY A 101 -17.73 10.85 10.50
N SER A 102 -17.64 11.30 11.76
CA SER A 102 -16.34 11.60 12.38
C SER A 102 -15.51 10.33 12.55
N LYS A 103 -14.19 10.48 12.57
CA LYS A 103 -13.25 9.35 12.68
C LYS A 103 -12.28 9.56 13.85
N SER A 104 -11.76 8.47 14.38
CA SER A 104 -10.70 8.47 15.40
C SER A 104 -9.81 7.26 15.19
N VAL A 105 -8.52 7.41 15.50
CA VAL A 105 -7.65 6.23 15.67
C VAL A 105 -8.11 5.48 16.90
N PHE A 106 -8.19 4.16 16.78
CA PHE A 106 -8.56 3.27 17.85
C PHE A 106 -7.55 3.33 18.98
N PHE A 107 -8.04 3.35 20.22
CA PHE A 107 -7.22 3.18 21.40
C PHE A 107 -7.89 2.31 22.43
N LYS A 108 -7.08 1.64 23.26
CA LYS A 108 -7.57 0.79 24.33
C LYS A 108 -8.39 1.61 25.31
N GLY A 109 -9.63 1.17 25.53
CA GLY A 109 -10.59 1.82 26.42
C GLY A 109 -11.45 2.89 25.76
N MET A 110 -11.44 3.01 24.44
CA MET A 110 -12.35 3.87 23.69
C MET A 110 -13.82 3.54 24.03
N LYS A 111 -14.61 4.58 24.31
CA LYS A 111 -16.02 4.45 24.74
C LYS A 111 -16.96 4.98 23.67
N ILE A 112 -17.93 4.18 23.25
CA ILE A 112 -18.87 4.53 22.17
C ILE A 112 -20.29 4.23 22.65
N THR A 113 -21.20 5.16 22.42
CA THR A 113 -22.62 4.98 22.75
C THR A 113 -23.27 3.98 21.79
N TYR A 114 -24.41 3.39 22.16
CA TYR A 114 -25.17 2.52 21.25
C TYR A 114 -25.76 3.26 20.04
N THR A 115 -25.76 4.60 20.07
CA THR A 115 -26.06 5.45 18.91
C THR A 115 -24.88 5.62 17.96
N GLY A 116 -23.74 4.96 18.23
CA GLY A 116 -22.54 5.04 17.41
C GLY A 116 -21.75 6.33 17.54
N ARG A 117 -21.99 7.12 18.60
CA ARG A 117 -21.30 8.38 18.87
C ARG A 117 -20.17 8.18 19.90
N PRO A 118 -19.08 8.95 19.83
CA PRO A 118 -18.01 8.87 20.82
C PRO A 118 -18.51 9.39 22.18
N LYS A 119 -18.29 8.61 23.24
CA LYS A 119 -18.59 9.04 24.62
C LYS A 119 -17.39 9.82 25.17
N ARG A 120 -17.43 11.13 24.95
CA ARG A 120 -16.41 12.10 25.35
C ARG A 120 -16.36 12.33 26.88
N PRO A 121 -15.25 12.90 27.40
CA PRO A 121 -14.01 13.25 26.70
C PRO A 121 -13.11 12.04 26.43
N TYR A 122 -12.37 12.08 25.32
CA TYR A 122 -11.26 11.17 25.07
C TYR A 122 -9.94 11.78 25.55
N PRO A 123 -8.92 10.96 25.89
CA PRO A 123 -7.62 11.48 26.31
C PRO A 123 -7.02 12.42 25.26
N LYS A 124 -6.47 13.58 25.70
CA LYS A 124 -5.91 14.60 24.79
C LYS A 124 -4.88 14.04 23.81
N LYS A 125 -3.98 13.18 24.30
CA LYS A 125 -2.98 12.48 23.48
C LYS A 125 -3.61 11.71 22.32
N GLN A 126 -4.66 10.93 22.60
CA GLN A 126 -5.35 10.11 21.60
C GLN A 126 -6.13 10.95 20.58
N VAL A 127 -6.67 12.09 21.01
CA VAL A 127 -7.31 13.07 20.11
C VAL A 127 -6.27 13.67 19.16
N GLN A 128 -5.08 14.02 19.66
CA GLN A 128 -4.02 14.58 18.82
C GLN A 128 -3.46 13.55 17.82
N GLU A 129 -3.15 12.33 18.26
CA GLU A 129 -2.74 11.22 17.39
C GLU A 129 -3.77 10.98 16.28
N SER A 130 -5.05 11.02 16.63
CA SER A 130 -6.12 10.87 15.64
C SER A 130 -6.17 12.01 14.63
N LYS A 131 -5.94 13.27 15.04
CA LYS A 131 -5.90 14.41 14.12
C LYS A 131 -4.74 14.29 13.14
N THR A 132 -3.55 13.96 13.62
CA THR A 132 -2.36 13.78 12.77
C THR A 132 -2.58 12.67 11.75
N ALA A 133 -2.99 11.48 12.19
CA ALA A 133 -3.25 10.36 11.30
C ALA A 133 -4.35 10.65 10.26
N LEU A 134 -5.41 11.37 10.64
CA LEU A 134 -6.46 11.76 9.70
C LEU A 134 -5.99 12.83 8.70
N ASN A 135 -5.05 13.70 9.08
CA ASN A 135 -4.45 14.65 8.16
C ASN A 135 -3.58 13.95 7.12
N GLU A 136 -2.71 13.04 7.55
CA GLU A 136 -1.88 12.23 6.64
C GLU A 136 -2.73 11.43 5.65
N LEU A 137 -3.80 10.78 6.12
CA LEU A 137 -4.73 10.05 5.25
C LEU A 137 -5.45 10.97 4.24
N ARG A 138 -5.70 12.22 4.62
CA ARG A 138 -6.30 13.23 3.74
C ARG A 138 -5.31 13.70 2.69
N GLU A 139 -4.08 14.02 3.08
CA GLU A 139 -3.00 14.43 2.18
C GLU A 139 -2.72 13.35 1.15
N ARG A 140 -2.57 12.10 1.60
CA ARG A 140 -2.43 10.94 0.71
C ARG A 140 -3.58 10.80 -0.27
N LYS A 141 -4.83 10.93 0.19
CA LYS A 141 -6.01 10.88 -0.70
C LYS A 141 -5.96 12.00 -1.75
N ASN A 142 -5.60 13.22 -1.35
CA ASN A 142 -5.47 14.35 -2.26
C ASN A 142 -4.34 14.13 -3.28
N ALA A 143 -3.20 13.60 -2.85
CA ALA A 143 -2.09 13.26 -3.72
C ALA A 143 -2.49 12.20 -4.76
N PHE A 144 -3.27 11.18 -4.37
CA PHE A 144 -3.85 10.23 -5.32
C PHE A 144 -4.79 10.88 -6.32
N GLN A 145 -5.66 11.79 -5.86
CA GLN A 145 -6.57 12.50 -6.77
C GLN A 145 -5.81 13.34 -7.79
N ARG A 146 -4.74 14.02 -7.38
CA ARG A 146 -3.84 14.75 -8.29
C ARG A 146 -3.20 13.80 -9.29
N LEU A 147 -2.65 12.68 -8.83
CA LEU A 147 -2.08 11.64 -9.71
C LEU A 147 -3.10 11.19 -10.76
N TYR A 148 -4.29 10.78 -10.36
CA TYR A 148 -5.34 10.34 -11.29
C TYR A 148 -5.76 11.43 -12.27
N TYR A 149 -5.82 12.68 -11.83
CA TYR A 149 -6.10 13.82 -12.71
C TYR A 149 -5.03 13.96 -13.79
N HIS A 150 -3.74 13.95 -13.41
CA HIS A 150 -2.64 14.04 -14.39
C HIS A 150 -2.64 12.88 -15.37
N ARG A 151 -2.90 11.65 -14.91
CA ARG A 151 -3.01 10.46 -15.76
C ARG A 151 -4.19 10.57 -16.74
N ALA A 152 -5.35 11.01 -16.26
CA ALA A 152 -6.53 11.20 -17.09
C ALA A 152 -6.29 12.27 -18.17
N MET A 153 -5.63 13.38 -17.81
CA MET A 153 -5.30 14.44 -18.77
C MET A 153 -4.27 13.99 -19.80
N ALA A 154 -3.25 13.23 -19.41
CA ALA A 154 -2.29 12.63 -20.35
C ALA A 154 -2.98 11.65 -21.31
N GLY A 155 -3.89 10.81 -20.79
CA GLY A 155 -4.70 9.92 -21.62
C GLY A 155 -5.54 10.69 -22.65
N LYS A 156 -6.22 11.76 -22.23
CA LYS A 156 -7.00 12.61 -23.14
C LYS A 156 -6.13 13.26 -24.23
N ARG A 157 -4.93 13.75 -23.89
CA ARG A 157 -3.99 14.30 -24.88
C ARG A 157 -3.54 13.23 -25.87
N PHE A 158 -3.20 12.03 -25.39
CA PHE A 158 -2.82 10.92 -26.25
C PHE A 158 -3.94 10.54 -27.22
N GLU A 159 -5.17 10.38 -26.73
CA GLU A 159 -6.33 10.07 -27.57
C GLU A 159 -6.60 11.17 -28.61
N ALA A 160 -6.41 12.45 -28.26
CA ALA A 160 -6.56 13.56 -29.20
C ALA A 160 -5.46 13.60 -30.29
N ALA A 161 -4.27 13.11 -29.98
CA ALA A 161 -3.16 12.98 -30.92
C ALA A 161 -3.22 11.69 -31.75
N ALA A 162 -4.08 10.73 -31.38
CA ALA A 162 -4.17 9.42 -32.00
C ALA A 162 -5.23 9.37 -33.10
N VAL A 163 -4.88 8.73 -34.21
CA VAL A 163 -5.80 8.35 -35.28
C VAL A 163 -6.03 6.85 -35.20
N PHE A 164 -7.27 6.44 -35.00
CA PHE A 164 -7.65 5.03 -34.87
C PHE A 164 -8.24 4.49 -36.18
N GLU A 165 -7.97 3.21 -36.47
CA GLU A 165 -8.47 2.55 -37.69
C GLU A 165 -9.96 2.21 -37.65
N ASP A 166 -10.50 1.95 -36.46
CA ASP A 166 -11.87 1.45 -36.30
C ASP A 166 -12.41 1.81 -34.90
N ASP A 167 -13.48 2.60 -34.86
CA ASP A 167 -14.12 3.04 -33.62
C ASP A 167 -14.90 1.93 -32.90
N ASN A 168 -15.18 0.80 -33.57
CA ASN A 168 -16.07 -0.24 -33.05
C ASN A 168 -15.38 -1.36 -32.27
N LYS A 169 -14.06 -1.27 -32.01
CA LYS A 169 -13.33 -2.27 -31.22
C LYS A 169 -13.27 -1.91 -29.73
N ARG A 170 -13.49 -2.93 -28.89
CA ARG A 170 -13.33 -2.86 -27.42
C ARG A 170 -11.89 -2.53 -27.00
N TRP A 171 -10.92 -2.85 -27.86
CA TRP A 171 -9.50 -2.52 -27.71
C TRP A 171 -9.03 -1.80 -28.97
N ARG A 172 -8.92 -0.47 -28.89
CA ARG A 172 -8.48 0.36 -30.01
C ARG A 172 -6.96 0.39 -30.03
N THR A 173 -6.38 0.12 -31.19
CA THR A 173 -4.95 0.34 -31.43
C THR A 173 -4.83 1.56 -32.34
N PRO A 174 -4.05 2.58 -31.97
CA PRO A 174 -3.85 3.72 -32.84
C PRO A 174 -3.09 3.28 -34.09
N LYS A 175 -3.57 3.69 -35.26
CA LYS A 175 -2.84 3.56 -36.52
C LYS A 175 -1.63 4.47 -36.54
N TYR A 176 -1.85 5.67 -36.03
CA TYR A 176 -0.90 6.76 -36.01
C TYR A 176 -1.13 7.61 -34.77
N VAL A 177 -0.06 8.18 -34.23
CA VAL A 177 -0.10 9.14 -33.11
C VAL A 177 0.81 10.31 -33.47
N ASP A 178 0.28 11.52 -33.48
CA ASP A 178 1.08 12.72 -33.64
C ASP A 178 1.78 13.07 -32.31
N VAL A 179 2.92 12.43 -32.08
CA VAL A 179 3.67 12.55 -30.83
C VAL A 179 4.21 13.97 -30.61
N SER A 180 4.35 14.78 -31.66
CA SER A 180 4.80 16.18 -31.56
C SER A 180 3.88 17.07 -30.72
N GLN A 181 2.61 16.67 -30.58
CA GLN A 181 1.59 17.35 -29.77
C GLN A 181 1.59 16.88 -28.30
N LEU A 182 2.39 15.86 -27.96
CA LEU A 182 2.43 15.25 -26.63
C LEU A 182 3.62 15.79 -25.83
N PRO A 183 3.39 16.27 -24.60
CA PRO A 183 4.47 16.58 -23.67
C PRO A 183 5.33 15.34 -23.38
N MET A 184 6.65 15.52 -23.35
CA MET A 184 7.60 14.44 -23.04
C MET A 184 7.33 13.81 -21.66
N ASP A 185 6.92 14.62 -20.67
CA ASP A 185 6.63 14.19 -19.30
C ASP A 185 5.37 13.29 -19.17
N ASP A 186 4.54 13.21 -20.21
CA ASP A 186 3.38 12.30 -20.24
C ASP A 186 3.81 10.83 -20.29
N VAL A 187 5.07 10.54 -20.65
CA VAL A 187 5.66 9.19 -20.54
C VAL A 187 5.52 8.60 -19.13
N PHE A 188 5.53 9.43 -18.08
CA PHE A 188 5.40 8.98 -16.69
C PHE A 188 3.95 8.93 -16.19
N LYS A 189 3.03 9.60 -16.90
CA LYS A 189 1.61 9.70 -16.52
C LYS A 189 0.76 8.66 -17.24
N LEU A 190 1.15 8.25 -18.45
CA LEU A 190 0.43 7.24 -19.22
C LEU A 190 0.60 5.85 -18.59
N GLN A 191 -0.51 5.17 -18.29
CA GLN A 191 -0.44 3.83 -17.71
C GLN A 191 -0.17 2.74 -18.75
N ASN A 192 -0.65 2.91 -19.99
CA ASN A 192 -0.45 1.94 -21.05
C ASN A 192 1.02 1.99 -21.52
N VAL A 193 1.73 0.85 -21.44
CA VAL A 193 3.13 0.73 -21.88
C VAL A 193 3.26 1.03 -23.37
N SER A 194 2.32 0.56 -24.19
CA SER A 194 2.34 0.80 -25.64
C SER A 194 2.20 2.28 -25.97
N HIS A 195 1.43 3.05 -25.18
CA HIS A 195 1.28 4.50 -25.41
C HIS A 195 2.57 5.25 -25.04
N ARG A 196 3.22 4.84 -23.94
CA ARG A 196 4.51 5.40 -23.51
C ARG A 196 5.59 5.18 -24.56
N LYS A 197 5.56 4.02 -25.23
CA LYS A 197 6.54 3.69 -26.28
C LYS A 197 6.57 4.72 -27.41
N TYR A 198 5.43 5.25 -27.85
CA TYR A 198 5.41 6.32 -28.87
C TYR A 198 6.20 7.57 -28.44
N ILE A 199 6.06 7.98 -27.17
CA ILE A 199 6.78 9.14 -26.62
C ILE A 199 8.28 8.84 -26.52
N ILE A 200 8.64 7.64 -26.04
CA ILE A 200 10.04 7.21 -25.91
C ILE A 200 10.72 7.12 -27.29
N ASP A 201 10.06 6.51 -28.26
CA ASP A 201 10.60 6.32 -29.61
C ASP A 201 10.78 7.67 -30.34
N HIS A 202 9.96 8.69 -30.03
CA HIS A 202 10.05 10.02 -30.63
C HIS A 202 11.12 10.91 -29.99
N TYR A 203 11.12 11.03 -28.65
CA TYR A 203 12.02 11.94 -27.95
C TYR A 203 13.37 11.33 -27.58
N GLY A 204 13.46 10.00 -27.52
CA GLY A 204 14.63 9.30 -26.99
C GLY A 204 14.58 9.19 -25.46
N ILE A 205 15.02 8.04 -24.95
CA ILE A 205 15.06 7.78 -23.50
C ILE A 205 16.08 8.68 -22.79
N ASP A 206 17.16 9.05 -23.48
CA ASP A 206 18.20 9.94 -23.01
C ASP A 206 17.66 11.36 -22.73
N ALA A 207 16.90 11.93 -23.67
CA ALA A 207 16.28 13.24 -23.49
C ALA A 207 15.24 13.21 -22.36
N ILE A 208 14.47 12.12 -22.27
CA ILE A 208 13.48 11.92 -21.19
C ILE A 208 14.16 11.89 -19.82
N LEU A 209 15.17 11.04 -19.64
CA LEU A 209 15.84 10.88 -18.35
C LEU A 209 16.65 12.12 -17.96
N ALA A 210 17.18 12.87 -18.94
CA ALA A 210 17.89 14.12 -18.69
C ALA A 210 17.01 15.20 -18.02
N THR A 211 15.68 15.11 -18.11
CA THR A 211 14.76 16.03 -17.42
C THR A 211 14.49 15.67 -15.95
N LEU A 212 14.99 14.52 -15.49
CA LEU A 212 14.75 14.03 -14.15
C LEU A 212 15.98 14.24 -13.26
N ASP A 213 15.69 14.45 -11.97
CA ASP A 213 16.71 14.39 -10.93
C ASP A 213 17.29 12.98 -10.90
N HIS A 214 18.63 12.91 -10.92
CA HIS A 214 19.37 11.66 -10.91
C HIS A 214 20.67 11.84 -10.13
N HIS A 215 21.21 10.72 -9.66
CA HIS A 215 22.56 10.69 -9.08
C HIS A 215 23.31 9.45 -9.54
N VAL A 216 24.63 9.56 -9.60
CA VAL A 216 25.52 8.47 -9.97
C VAL A 216 25.78 7.60 -8.74
N ILE A 217 25.51 6.30 -8.86
CA ILE A 217 25.78 5.27 -7.85
C ILE A 217 27.24 4.81 -7.95
N ASP A 218 27.71 4.53 -9.17
CA ASP A 218 29.05 4.02 -9.45
C ASP A 218 29.47 4.37 -10.88
N SER A 219 30.78 4.49 -11.13
CA SER A 219 31.35 4.76 -12.45
C SER A 219 32.51 3.83 -12.72
N ALA A 220 32.58 3.25 -13.91
CA ALA A 220 33.70 2.39 -14.30
C ALA A 220 33.98 2.44 -15.80
N THR A 221 35.25 2.27 -16.17
CA THR A 221 35.66 2.04 -17.56
C THR A 221 35.81 0.54 -17.79
N ILE A 222 35.05 -0.01 -18.73
CA ILE A 222 35.06 -1.43 -19.08
C ILE A 222 35.45 -1.55 -20.55
N ARG A 223 36.58 -2.22 -20.80
CA ARG A 223 37.15 -2.41 -22.15
C ARG A 223 37.26 -1.10 -22.96
N GLY A 224 37.67 -0.02 -22.29
CA GLY A 224 37.84 1.31 -22.89
C GLY A 224 36.57 2.16 -22.96
N ASN A 225 35.39 1.62 -22.65
CA ASN A 225 34.14 2.37 -22.66
C ASN A 225 33.77 2.85 -21.24
N PRO A 226 33.47 4.15 -21.06
CA PRO A 226 32.99 4.68 -19.80
C PRO A 226 31.52 4.34 -19.56
N TYR A 227 31.22 3.87 -18.36
CA TYR A 227 29.88 3.59 -17.89
C TYR A 227 29.62 4.28 -16.55
N ASP A 228 28.40 4.76 -16.36
CA ASP A 228 27.86 5.20 -15.08
C ASP A 228 26.62 4.36 -14.75
N LEU A 229 26.52 3.89 -13.51
CA LEU A 229 25.28 3.37 -12.96
C LEU A 229 24.58 4.53 -12.26
N ILE A 230 23.37 4.89 -12.72
CA ILE A 230 22.62 6.02 -12.19
C ILE A 230 21.30 5.57 -11.57
N GLU A 231 20.87 6.25 -10.51
CA GLU A 231 19.51 6.17 -9.98
C GLU A 231 18.75 7.44 -10.37
N VAL A 232 17.56 7.25 -10.93
CA VAL A 232 16.69 8.32 -11.43
C VAL A 232 15.39 8.37 -10.63
N ASP A 233 14.93 9.58 -10.33
CA ASP A 233 13.68 9.82 -9.58
C ASP A 233 12.51 9.92 -10.55
N ILE A 234 11.75 8.83 -10.66
CA ILE A 234 10.63 8.71 -11.60
C ILE A 234 9.35 9.25 -10.93
N PRO A 235 8.78 10.37 -11.41
CA PRO A 235 7.56 10.93 -10.87
C PRO A 235 6.33 10.12 -11.31
N PHE A 236 5.19 10.29 -10.61
CA PHE A 236 3.88 9.71 -10.97
C PHE A 236 3.82 8.18 -11.17
N SER A 237 4.87 7.48 -10.76
CA SER A 237 5.07 6.04 -10.94
C SER A 237 4.43 5.21 -9.83
N ASN A 238 4.44 5.72 -8.60
CA ASN A 238 4.02 4.96 -7.42
C ASN A 238 2.51 5.06 -7.15
N TRP A 239 1.79 3.96 -7.38
CA TRP A 239 0.38 3.85 -7.02
C TRP A 239 0.15 3.54 -5.53
N ARG A 240 1.20 3.19 -4.78
CA ARG A 240 1.10 2.92 -3.34
C ARG A 240 1.32 4.18 -2.55
N ASP A 241 2.33 4.98 -2.89
CA ASP A 241 2.61 6.25 -2.24
C ASP A 241 2.83 7.37 -3.27
N PRO A 242 1.81 8.21 -3.55
CA PRO A 242 1.86 9.20 -4.61
C PRO A 242 2.78 10.40 -4.29
N GLU A 243 3.29 10.49 -3.06
CA GLU A 243 4.25 11.52 -2.65
C GLU A 243 5.71 11.03 -2.74
N VAL A 244 5.92 9.73 -3.00
CA VAL A 244 7.25 9.13 -3.12
C VAL A 244 7.50 8.75 -4.58
N ASN A 245 8.45 9.42 -5.21
CA ASN A 245 8.96 9.04 -6.52
C ASN A 245 9.52 7.62 -6.47
N GLN A 246 9.26 6.84 -7.51
CA GLN A 246 9.90 5.54 -7.65
C GLN A 246 11.32 5.73 -8.17
N LYS A 247 12.26 5.00 -7.61
CA LYS A 247 13.63 4.96 -8.10
C LYS A 247 13.74 3.98 -9.28
N GLY A 248 14.40 4.40 -10.34
CA GLY A 248 14.78 3.52 -11.45
C GLY A 248 16.29 3.55 -11.64
N THR A 249 16.92 2.38 -11.75
CA THR A 249 18.36 2.27 -11.99
C THR A 249 18.63 2.07 -13.48
N TYR A 250 19.60 2.81 -14.01
CA TYR A 250 20.01 2.74 -15.41
C TYR A 250 21.52 2.63 -15.53
N LEU A 251 21.97 1.80 -16.47
CA LEU A 251 23.33 1.82 -17.00
C LEU A 251 23.40 2.87 -18.11
N ARG A 252 24.21 3.90 -17.89
CA ARG A 252 24.55 4.92 -18.87
C ARG A 252 25.91 4.59 -19.47
N MET A 253 25.99 4.45 -20.78
CA MET A 253 27.23 4.27 -21.53
C MET A 253 27.45 5.50 -22.41
N VAL A 254 28.69 5.99 -22.50
CA VAL A 254 29.06 7.00 -23.51
C VAL A 254 29.98 6.35 -24.52
N ASN A 255 29.58 6.34 -25.80
CA ASN A 255 30.44 5.86 -26.88
C ASN A 255 31.62 6.82 -27.06
N PRO A 256 32.88 6.38 -26.83
CA PRO A 256 34.04 7.28 -26.89
C PRO A 256 34.28 7.88 -28.27
N SER A 257 33.83 7.21 -29.34
CA SER A 257 34.11 7.58 -30.73
C SER A 257 33.05 8.51 -31.31
N THR A 258 31.81 8.45 -30.82
CA THR A 258 30.68 9.24 -31.34
C THR A 258 30.11 10.23 -30.33
N SER A 259 30.52 10.15 -29.05
CA SER A 259 29.91 10.83 -27.91
C SER A 259 28.42 10.51 -27.70
N GLU A 260 27.88 9.50 -28.38
CA GLU A 260 26.50 9.06 -28.20
C GLU A 260 26.30 8.43 -26.82
N ILE A 261 25.16 8.73 -26.20
CA ILE A 261 24.81 8.25 -24.87
C ILE A 261 23.73 7.19 -25.00
N HIS A 262 23.99 6.02 -24.42
CA HIS A 262 23.02 4.93 -24.35
C HIS A 262 22.60 4.67 -22.91
N PHE A 263 21.30 4.51 -22.69
CA PHE A 263 20.73 4.12 -21.41
C PHE A 263 20.09 2.75 -21.51
N GLU A 264 20.33 1.93 -20.50
CA GLU A 264 19.73 0.62 -20.36
C GLU A 264 19.17 0.44 -18.94
N GLY A 265 17.91 0.04 -18.82
CA GLY A 265 17.30 -0.20 -17.52
C GLY A 265 17.86 -1.45 -16.88
N VAL A 266 18.25 -1.35 -15.61
CA VAL A 266 18.68 -2.50 -14.79
C VAL A 266 17.88 -2.54 -13.48
N PRO A 267 17.78 -3.71 -12.82
CA PRO A 267 17.08 -3.79 -11.55
C PRO A 267 17.71 -2.91 -10.48
N ASN A 268 16.86 -2.37 -9.60
CA ASN A 268 17.32 -1.68 -8.41
C ASN A 268 18.03 -2.67 -7.47
N TYR A 269 19.09 -2.20 -6.79
CA TYR A 269 19.78 -3.02 -5.78
C TYR A 269 18.89 -3.23 -4.55
N ASP A 270 18.64 -4.50 -4.21
CA ASP A 270 18.01 -4.92 -2.96
C ASP A 270 18.91 -5.93 -2.25
N LYS A 271 19.36 -5.54 -1.06
CA LYS A 271 20.28 -6.34 -0.24
C LYS A 271 19.70 -7.68 0.20
N TRP A 272 18.38 -7.78 0.38
CA TRP A 272 17.71 -9.01 0.78
C TRP A 272 17.60 -9.97 -0.39
N LEU A 273 17.17 -9.47 -1.55
CA LEU A 273 17.09 -10.25 -2.79
C LEU A 273 18.48 -10.74 -3.20
N ALA A 274 19.51 -9.88 -3.15
CA ALA A 274 20.88 -10.25 -3.51
C ALA A 274 21.48 -11.35 -2.60
N ARG A 275 20.94 -11.51 -1.38
CA ARG A 275 21.33 -12.56 -0.42
C ARG A 275 20.42 -13.78 -0.45
N SER A 276 19.40 -13.79 -1.30
CA SER A 276 18.48 -14.91 -1.38
C SER A 276 19.18 -16.17 -1.86
N ARG A 277 18.74 -17.31 -1.34
CA ARG A 277 19.16 -18.63 -1.84
C ARG A 277 18.41 -18.99 -3.12
N GLU A 278 17.21 -18.44 -3.30
CA GLU A 278 16.40 -18.63 -4.50
C GLU A 278 17.02 -17.87 -5.67
N LYS A 279 17.17 -18.53 -6.82
CA LYS A 279 17.75 -17.91 -8.01
C LYS A 279 16.84 -16.83 -8.56
N ASP A 280 15.56 -17.12 -8.69
CA ASP A 280 14.56 -16.20 -9.26
C ASP A 280 14.52 -14.88 -8.48
N GLU A 281 14.60 -14.92 -7.15
CA GLU A 281 14.68 -13.71 -6.32
C GLU A 281 15.98 -12.92 -6.53
N ARG A 282 17.11 -13.59 -6.76
CA ARG A 282 18.37 -12.90 -7.08
C ARG A 282 18.35 -12.26 -8.46
N ASP A 283 17.68 -12.87 -9.43
CA ASP A 283 17.58 -12.35 -10.79
C ASP A 283 16.71 -11.08 -10.86
N GLU A 284 15.90 -10.80 -9.83
CA GLU A 284 15.16 -9.55 -9.64
C GLU A 284 16.01 -8.36 -9.15
N THR A 285 17.31 -8.54 -8.90
CA THR A 285 18.21 -7.46 -8.43
C THR A 285 19.63 -7.58 -8.97
N ILE A 286 20.39 -6.48 -8.98
CA ILE A 286 21.84 -6.54 -9.19
C ILE A 286 22.54 -7.05 -7.91
N LEU A 287 23.64 -7.80 -8.04
CA LEU A 287 24.31 -8.40 -6.87
C LEU A 287 25.01 -7.37 -5.95
N SER A 288 25.38 -6.23 -6.52
CA SER A 288 25.94 -5.09 -5.80
C SER A 288 25.63 -3.80 -6.57
N PRO A 289 25.58 -2.64 -5.91
CA PRO A 289 25.31 -1.36 -6.56
C PRO A 289 26.57 -0.85 -7.30
N THR A 290 27.01 -1.57 -8.32
CA THR A 290 28.19 -1.23 -9.14
C THR A 290 27.91 -1.45 -10.62
N VAL A 291 28.61 -0.70 -11.48
CA VAL A 291 28.57 -0.85 -12.95
C VAL A 291 28.84 -2.31 -13.34
N ARG A 292 29.85 -2.94 -12.75
CA ARG A 292 30.24 -4.32 -13.07
C ARG A 292 29.14 -5.32 -12.76
N ALA A 293 28.45 -5.15 -11.63
CA ALA A 293 27.36 -6.06 -11.26
C ALA A 293 26.11 -5.84 -12.13
N ALA A 294 25.84 -4.59 -12.53
CA ALA A 294 24.77 -4.29 -13.47
C ALA A 294 25.06 -4.86 -14.88
N LEU A 295 26.29 -4.77 -15.37
CA LEU A 295 26.71 -5.39 -16.63
C LEU A 295 26.65 -6.91 -16.56
N ALA A 296 27.10 -7.51 -15.45
CA ALA A 296 26.99 -8.95 -15.25
C ALA A 296 25.52 -9.40 -15.28
N TRP A 297 24.61 -8.67 -14.61
CA TRP A 297 23.18 -8.96 -14.68
C TRP A 297 22.64 -8.89 -16.11
N ARG A 298 22.97 -7.83 -16.86
CA ARG A 298 22.55 -7.64 -18.26
C ARG A 298 22.99 -8.80 -19.14
N ASP A 299 24.25 -9.21 -19.00
CA ASP A 299 24.86 -10.27 -19.81
C ASP A 299 24.51 -11.68 -19.31
N ASN A 300 23.64 -11.79 -18.31
CA ASN A 300 23.26 -13.04 -17.64
C ASN A 300 24.47 -13.81 -17.06
N GLU A 301 25.46 -13.04 -16.58
CA GLU A 301 26.67 -13.50 -15.92
C GLU A 301 26.58 -13.31 -14.40
N THR A 302 27.30 -14.14 -13.65
CA THR A 302 27.35 -13.99 -12.19
C THR A 302 28.42 -12.99 -11.73
N ARG A 303 29.43 -12.74 -12.57
CA ARG A 303 30.54 -11.82 -12.31
C ARG A 303 31.13 -11.36 -13.64
N TYR A 304 31.46 -10.08 -13.73
CA TYR A 304 32.15 -9.53 -14.89
C TYR A 304 33.66 -9.80 -14.80
N ALA A 305 34.21 -10.51 -15.79
CA ALA A 305 35.66 -10.70 -15.93
C ALA A 305 36.25 -9.55 -16.78
N ILE A 306 37.35 -8.96 -16.30
CA ILE A 306 38.06 -7.87 -16.99
C ILE A 306 38.98 -8.46 -18.06
#